data_AF-A0AAV0AF03-F1
#
_entry.id   AF-A0AAV0AF03-F1
#
_cell.length_a   1.000
_cell.length_b   1.000
_cell.length_c   1.000
_cell.angle_alpha   90.00
_cell.angle_beta   90.00
_cell.angle_gamma   90.00
#
_symmetry.space_group_name_H-M   'P 1'
#
loop_
_entity.id
_entity.type
_entity.pdbx_description
1 polymer ?
#
loop_
_entity_poly.entity_id
_entity_poly.type
_entity_poly.pdbx_seq_one_letter_code
_entity_poly.pdbx_strand_id
1 'polypeptide(L)'
;RWLLFHNKVRNLYKTKNVKWSEEVAKSAQIVADTCEFKHSGGKYGENIAAGQVDIQAVVNDWSYRSDECQAYDPDNPIFSHFTQILWKSTTEIGCAIKQCNVVGLTDLKNSKYYVCQYNPPGNYLGQFQANVNSGKGQCIK
;
A
#
# COMPACT_ATOMS: atom_id res chain seq x y z
N ARG A 1 10.56 8.65 -4.63
CA ARG A 1 10.82 7.81 -3.43
C ARG A 1 9.83 6.65 -3.32
N TRP A 2 8.51 6.86 -3.47
CA TRP A 2 7.51 5.77 -3.48
C TRP A 2 7.84 4.58 -4.39
N LEU A 3 8.15 4.85 -5.65
CA LEU A 3 8.56 3.80 -6.61
C LEU A 3 9.78 3.01 -6.15
N LEU A 4 10.78 3.67 -5.56
CA LEU A 4 12.01 3.01 -5.13
C LEU A 4 11.70 1.92 -4.09
N PHE A 5 10.93 2.25 -3.07
CA PHE A 5 10.63 1.32 -1.99
C PHE A 5 9.62 0.25 -2.41
N HIS A 6 8.56 0.62 -3.16
CA HIS A 6 7.63 -0.37 -3.72
C HIS A 6 8.35 -1.37 -4.63
N ASN A 7 9.16 -0.89 -5.56
CA ASN A 7 9.87 -1.76 -6.49
C ASN A 7 10.96 -2.58 -5.80
N LYS A 8 11.60 -2.08 -4.74
CA LYS A 8 12.50 -2.89 -3.91
C LYS A 8 11.76 -4.11 -3.34
N VAL A 9 10.60 -3.91 -2.72
CA VAL A 9 9.76 -5.01 -2.18
C VAL A 9 9.33 -5.95 -3.30
N ARG A 10 8.74 -5.42 -4.38
CA ARG A 10 8.25 -6.22 -5.51
C ARG A 10 9.34 -7.09 -6.14
N ASN A 11 10.56 -6.58 -6.26
CA ASN A 11 11.68 -7.35 -6.82
C ASN A 11 12.13 -8.51 -5.92
N LEU A 12 12.05 -8.39 -4.59
CA LEU A 12 12.33 -9.51 -3.67
C LEU A 12 11.39 -10.70 -3.92
N TYR A 13 10.15 -10.41 -4.29
CA TYR A 13 9.13 -11.39 -4.64
C TYR A 13 8.99 -11.59 -6.16
N LYS A 14 10.00 -11.24 -6.97
CA LYS A 14 10.01 -11.41 -8.44
C LYS A 14 8.76 -10.85 -9.14
N THR A 15 8.18 -9.80 -8.58
CA THR A 15 7.00 -9.10 -9.10
C THR A 15 7.46 -7.89 -9.91
N LYS A 16 6.89 -7.68 -11.10
CA LYS A 16 7.29 -6.61 -12.02
C LYS A 16 7.16 -5.23 -11.37
N ASN A 17 8.08 -4.32 -11.66
CA ASN A 17 8.02 -2.94 -11.18
C ASN A 17 6.73 -2.21 -11.61
N VAL A 18 6.21 -1.38 -10.71
CA VAL A 18 5.18 -0.37 -11.03
C VAL A 18 5.82 0.92 -11.52
N LYS A 19 5.02 1.72 -12.24
CA LYS A 19 5.36 3.08 -12.69
C LYS A 19 4.57 4.12 -11.92
N TRP A 20 5.02 5.37 -11.97
CA TRP A 20 4.30 6.48 -11.36
C TRP A 20 3.20 6.97 -12.29
N SER A 21 2.06 7.35 -11.72
CA SER A 21 0.93 7.92 -12.45
C SER A 21 0.47 9.21 -11.78
N GLU A 22 0.56 10.32 -12.52
CA GLU A 22 0.15 11.64 -12.03
C GLU A 22 -1.37 11.73 -11.80
N GLU A 23 -2.18 11.02 -12.60
CA GLU A 23 -3.64 10.96 -12.39
C GLU A 23 -3.98 10.27 -11.07
N VAL A 24 -3.37 9.11 -10.82
CA VAL A 24 -3.57 8.35 -9.58
C VAL A 24 -3.05 9.15 -8.38
N ALA A 25 -1.95 9.90 -8.53
CA ALA A 25 -1.40 10.72 -7.45
C ALA A 25 -2.32 11.90 -7.09
N LYS A 26 -2.96 12.53 -8.08
CA LYS A 26 -3.97 13.57 -7.85
C LYS A 26 -5.18 13.02 -7.08
N SER A 27 -5.62 11.81 -7.43
CA SER A 27 -6.69 11.11 -6.70
C SER A 27 -6.28 10.80 -5.25
N ALA A 28 -5.08 10.25 -5.04
CA ALA A 28 -4.55 10.02 -3.69
C ALA A 28 -4.42 11.31 -2.87
N GLN A 29 -4.09 12.44 -3.50
CA GLN A 29 -4.00 13.75 -2.85
C GLN A 29 -5.36 14.23 -2.35
N ILE A 30 -6.43 14.07 -3.14
CA ILE A 30 -7.81 14.39 -2.72
C ILE A 30 -8.17 13.62 -1.44
N VAL A 31 -7.81 12.33 -1.37
CA VAL A 31 -8.05 11.50 -0.17
C VAL A 31 -7.20 11.98 1.00
N ALA A 32 -5.90 12.23 0.77
CA ALA A 32 -4.99 12.68 1.82
C ALA A 32 -5.41 14.05 2.42
N ASP A 33 -5.98 14.94 1.61
CA ASP A 33 -6.44 16.25 2.06
C ASP A 33 -7.63 16.21 3.01
N THR A 34 -8.37 15.09 3.07
CA THR A 34 -9.45 14.91 4.05
C THR A 34 -8.92 14.80 5.48
N CYS A 35 -7.66 14.36 5.64
CA CYS A 35 -7.11 13.96 6.94
C CYS A 35 -7.97 12.93 7.69
N GLU A 36 -8.85 12.19 7.00
CA GLU A 36 -9.66 11.14 7.60
C GLU A 36 -8.95 9.80 7.45
N PHE A 37 -8.71 9.09 8.56
CA PHE A 37 -8.08 7.77 8.54
C PHE A 37 -9.06 6.68 8.13
N LYS A 38 -9.51 6.73 6.86
CA LYS A 38 -10.44 5.75 6.28
C LYS A 38 -10.15 5.55 4.79
N HIS A 39 -10.51 4.39 4.27
CA HIS A 39 -10.40 4.14 2.84
C HIS A 39 -11.42 4.94 2.04
N SER A 40 -11.04 5.39 0.84
CA SER A 40 -11.88 6.22 -0.03
C SER A 40 -13.03 5.46 -0.70
N GLY A 41 -12.90 4.14 -0.87
CA GLY A 41 -13.85 3.33 -1.65
C GLY A 41 -13.88 3.66 -3.14
N GLY A 42 -12.85 4.36 -3.65
CA GLY A 42 -12.76 4.79 -5.04
C GLY A 42 -12.41 3.67 -6.02
N LYS A 43 -12.17 4.03 -7.28
CA LYS A 43 -11.89 3.10 -8.39
C LYS A 43 -10.50 2.42 -8.35
N TYR A 44 -9.60 2.91 -7.49
CA TYR A 44 -8.23 2.39 -7.36
C TYR A 44 -8.10 1.52 -6.11
N GLY A 45 -7.12 0.61 -6.10
CA GLY A 45 -6.68 -0.04 -4.86
C GLY A 45 -6.05 1.01 -3.96
N GLU A 46 -6.00 0.80 -2.64
CA GLU A 46 -5.56 1.84 -1.71
C GLU A 46 -4.90 1.27 -0.46
N ASN A 47 -3.74 1.83 -0.12
CA ASN A 47 -3.07 1.63 1.17
C ASN A 47 -2.96 2.98 1.87
N ILE A 48 -3.24 3.01 3.17
CA ILE A 48 -3.16 4.23 3.99
C ILE A 48 -2.28 4.00 5.22
N ALA A 49 -1.62 5.05 5.69
CA ALA A 49 -0.79 5.02 6.89
C ALA A 49 -0.73 6.40 7.55
N ALA A 50 -0.40 6.45 8.83
CA ALA A 50 -0.28 7.71 9.57
C ALA A 50 0.77 7.63 10.67
N GLY A 51 1.49 8.73 10.89
CA GLY A 51 2.45 8.86 11.99
C GLY A 51 3.87 8.35 11.70
N GLN A 52 4.08 7.64 10.59
CA GLN A 52 5.42 7.22 10.17
C GLN A 52 6.32 8.42 9.86
N VAL A 53 7.61 8.26 10.16
CA VAL A 53 8.63 9.32 10.00
C VAL A 53 8.86 9.70 8.53
N ASP A 54 8.82 8.71 7.63
CA ASP A 54 9.04 8.90 6.20
C ASP A 54 8.39 7.80 5.33
N ILE A 55 8.55 7.95 4.02
CA ILE A 55 8.04 7.04 2.99
C ILE A 55 8.61 5.61 3.14
N GLN A 56 9.86 5.47 3.56
CA GLN A 56 10.49 4.16 3.69
C GLN A 56 9.85 3.39 4.83
N ALA A 57 9.63 4.04 5.97
CA ALA A 57 8.94 3.46 7.11
C ALA A 57 7.52 3.01 6.73
N VAL A 58 6.76 3.83 5.98
CA VAL A 58 5.41 3.45 5.50
C VAL A 58 5.44 2.18 4.65
N VAL A 59 6.29 2.14 3.62
CA VAL A 59 6.33 0.96 2.73
C VAL A 59 6.85 -0.28 3.46
N ASN A 60 7.79 -0.12 4.39
CA ASN A 60 8.26 -1.21 5.23
C ASN A 60 7.18 -1.71 6.20
N ASP A 61 6.35 -0.82 6.75
CA ASP A 61 5.24 -1.19 7.64
C ASP A 61 4.20 -2.00 6.87
N TRP A 62 3.79 -1.53 5.69
CA TRP A 62 2.89 -2.26 4.79
C TRP A 62 3.46 -3.59 4.29
N SER A 63 4.79 -3.73 4.23
CA SER A 63 5.42 -4.92 3.64
C SER A 63 5.88 -5.95 4.68
N TYR A 64 6.30 -5.53 5.86
CA TYR A 64 7.12 -6.37 6.75
C TYR A 64 6.81 -6.26 8.25
N ARG A 65 6.29 -5.13 8.73
CA ARG A 65 6.14 -4.89 10.17
C ARG A 65 4.73 -5.06 10.71
N SER A 66 3.74 -5.15 9.83
CA SER A 66 2.33 -5.33 10.17
C SER A 66 1.93 -6.80 10.39
N ASP A 67 2.91 -7.72 10.52
CA ASP A 67 2.72 -9.18 10.47
C ASP A 67 2.03 -9.70 9.18
N GLU A 68 1.60 -8.84 8.26
CA GLU A 68 0.85 -9.19 7.05
C GLU A 68 1.64 -10.14 6.13
N CYS A 69 2.94 -9.94 5.99
CA CYS A 69 3.79 -10.86 5.22
C CYS A 69 3.91 -12.25 5.87
N GLN A 70 3.90 -12.31 7.21
CA GLN A 70 4.00 -13.56 7.97
C GLN A 70 2.66 -14.29 8.00
N ALA A 71 1.57 -13.53 8.08
CA ALA A 71 0.20 -14.02 8.07
C ALA A 71 -0.28 -14.41 6.66
N TYR A 72 0.42 -14.00 5.60
CA TYR A 72 0.03 -14.34 4.24
C TYR A 72 0.07 -15.86 4.04
N ASP A 73 -1.08 -16.40 3.63
CA ASP A 73 -1.28 -17.79 3.26
C ASP A 73 -1.94 -17.82 1.86
N PRO A 74 -1.26 -18.33 0.82
CA PRO A 74 -1.85 -18.41 -0.52
C PRO A 74 -3.09 -19.32 -0.59
N ASP A 75 -3.22 -20.28 0.33
CA ASP A 75 -4.37 -21.19 0.40
C ASP A 75 -5.56 -20.56 1.16
N ASN A 76 -5.29 -19.53 1.99
CA ASN A 76 -6.30 -18.76 2.69
C ASN A 76 -5.95 -17.26 2.68
N PRO A 77 -6.00 -16.61 1.50
CA PRO A 77 -5.48 -15.26 1.35
C PRO A 77 -6.38 -14.23 2.01
N ILE A 78 -5.75 -13.24 2.63
CA ILE A 78 -6.42 -12.11 3.29
C ILE A 78 -6.05 -10.83 2.55
N PHE A 79 -7.01 -9.91 2.39
CA PHE A 79 -6.74 -8.58 1.87
C PHE A 79 -5.81 -7.83 2.82
N SER A 80 -4.68 -7.36 2.33
CA SER A 80 -3.71 -6.61 3.14
C SER A 80 -2.96 -5.57 2.33
N HIS A 81 -2.19 -4.73 3.02
CA HIS A 81 -1.31 -3.76 2.37
C HIS A 81 -0.21 -4.50 1.60
N PHE A 82 0.33 -5.57 2.19
CA PHE A 82 1.35 -6.43 1.60
C PHE A 82 0.90 -7.03 0.26
N THR A 83 -0.31 -7.63 0.21
CA THR A 83 -0.82 -8.25 -1.02
C THR A 83 -1.08 -7.21 -2.11
N GLN A 84 -1.50 -6.00 -1.75
CA GLN A 84 -1.67 -4.90 -2.70
C GLN A 84 -0.33 -4.42 -3.27
N ILE A 85 0.72 -4.31 -2.45
CA ILE A 85 2.07 -3.97 -2.93
C ILE A 85 2.58 -5.01 -3.92
N LEU A 86 2.31 -6.30 -3.68
CA LEU A 86 2.75 -7.40 -4.53
C LEU A 86 1.82 -7.69 -5.70
N TRP A 87 0.68 -7.02 -5.82
CA TRP A 87 -0.31 -7.36 -6.84
C TRP A 87 0.27 -7.23 -8.25
N LYS A 88 0.40 -8.36 -8.95
CA LYS A 88 1.08 -8.46 -10.24
C LYS A 88 0.40 -7.65 -11.34
N SER A 89 -0.93 -7.62 -11.35
CA SER A 89 -1.70 -6.89 -12.35
C SER A 89 -1.69 -5.37 -12.16
N THR A 90 -1.33 -4.89 -10.96
CA THR A 90 -1.11 -3.46 -10.74
C THR A 90 0.18 -3.03 -11.44
N THR A 91 0.07 -2.02 -12.30
CA THR A 91 1.15 -1.53 -13.17
C THR A 91 1.57 -0.10 -12.83
N GLU A 92 0.71 0.67 -12.19
CA GLU A 92 0.93 2.05 -11.81
C GLU A 92 0.49 2.33 -10.38
N ILE A 93 1.19 3.26 -9.73
CA ILE A 93 0.83 3.81 -8.43
C ILE A 93 0.89 5.33 -8.45
N GLY A 94 0.09 5.95 -7.60
CA GLY A 94 0.16 7.37 -7.28
C GLY A 94 -0.08 7.56 -5.80
N CYS A 95 0.69 8.42 -5.15
CA CYS A 95 0.67 8.56 -3.70
C CYS A 95 0.70 10.03 -3.27
N ALA A 96 0.21 10.31 -2.08
CA ALA A 96 0.17 11.63 -1.47
C ALA A 96 0.55 11.58 0.01
N ILE A 97 0.99 12.73 0.51
CA ILE A 97 1.33 12.94 1.91
C ILE A 97 0.70 14.26 2.35
N LYS A 98 -0.07 14.24 3.43
CA LYS A 98 -0.64 15.43 4.04
C LYS A 98 -0.18 15.56 5.49
N GLN A 99 0.29 16.75 5.87
CA GLN A 99 0.45 17.10 7.28
C GLN A 99 -0.92 17.45 7.86
N CYS A 100 -1.37 16.70 8.87
CA CYS A 100 -2.68 16.86 9.48
C CYS A 100 -2.55 17.25 10.95
N ASN A 101 -3.40 18.16 11.42
CA ASN A 101 -3.47 18.52 12.84
C ASN A 101 -3.96 17.33 13.68
N VAL A 102 -4.92 16.58 13.14
CA VAL A 102 -5.45 15.31 13.66
C VAL A 102 -5.68 14.40 12.45
N VAL A 103 -5.34 13.11 12.58
CA VAL A 103 -5.60 12.11 11.53
C VAL A 103 -6.81 11.27 11.93
N GLY A 104 -7.96 11.51 11.31
CA GLY A 104 -9.23 10.82 11.61
C GLY A 104 -9.62 10.89 13.09
N LEU A 105 -10.10 9.77 13.62
CA LEU A 105 -10.39 9.60 15.04
C LEU A 105 -9.21 8.98 15.82
N THR A 106 -7.99 9.05 15.28
CA THR A 106 -6.79 8.55 15.96
C THR A 106 -6.26 9.57 16.97
N ASP A 107 -5.44 9.11 17.93
CA ASP A 107 -4.73 9.99 18.86
C ASP A 107 -3.52 10.72 18.21
N LEU A 108 -3.28 10.52 16.91
CA LEU A 108 -2.17 11.12 16.19
C LEU A 108 -2.45 12.60 15.93
N LYS A 109 -1.73 13.45 16.67
CA LYS A 109 -1.74 14.91 16.49
C LYS A 109 -0.53 15.34 15.66
N ASN A 110 -0.68 16.41 14.88
CA ASN A 110 0.38 17.00 14.05
C ASN A 110 1.20 15.94 13.30
N SER A 111 0.50 15.01 12.66
CA SER A 111 1.09 13.83 12.05
C SER A 111 0.87 13.81 10.54
N LYS A 112 1.79 13.14 9.84
CA LYS A 112 1.65 12.89 8.40
C LYS A 112 0.64 11.77 8.16
N TYR A 113 -0.29 12.01 7.25
CA TYR A 113 -1.18 11.04 6.66
C TYR A 113 -0.68 10.68 5.26
N TYR A 114 -0.59 9.39 4.97
CA TYR A 114 -0.04 8.83 3.75
C TYR A 114 -1.11 8.03 3.02
N VAL A 115 -1.25 8.27 1.73
CA VAL A 115 -2.18 7.52 0.86
C VAL A 115 -1.41 7.09 -0.37
N CYS A 116 -1.46 5.80 -0.71
CA CYS A 116 -1.03 5.29 -2.00
C CYS A 116 -2.19 4.58 -2.67
N GLN A 117 -2.46 4.93 -3.92
CA GLN A 117 -3.45 4.29 -4.76
C GLN A 117 -2.77 3.48 -5.88
N TYR A 118 -3.42 2.38 -6.25
CA TYR A 118 -2.90 1.33 -7.12
C TYR A 118 -3.81 1.13 -8.33
N ASN A 119 -3.24 1.18 -9.54
CA ASN A 119 -3.97 0.99 -10.79
C ASN A 119 -3.32 -0.09 -11.67
N PRO A 120 -4.10 -1.02 -12.24
CA PRO A 120 -5.40 -1.47 -11.76
C PRO A 120 -5.43 -1.82 -10.25
N PRO A 121 -6.59 -1.74 -9.59
CA PRO A 121 -6.78 -2.19 -8.21
C PRO A 121 -6.35 -3.65 -8.03
N GLY A 122 -5.83 -3.96 -6.84
CA GLY A 122 -5.53 -5.33 -6.44
C GLY A 122 -6.56 -5.89 -5.46
N ASN A 123 -6.16 -6.94 -4.74
CA ASN A 123 -6.94 -7.49 -3.64
C ASN A 123 -8.34 -7.94 -4.07
N TYR A 124 -8.42 -8.68 -5.20
CA TYR A 124 -9.65 -9.34 -5.64
C TYR A 124 -9.73 -10.78 -5.13
N LEU A 125 -10.87 -11.12 -4.52
CA LEU A 125 -11.14 -12.49 -4.08
C LEU A 125 -11.03 -13.46 -5.27
N GLY A 126 -10.36 -14.59 -5.05
CA GLY A 126 -10.12 -15.60 -6.10
C GLY A 126 -8.97 -15.27 -7.07
N GLN A 127 -8.29 -14.13 -6.93
CA GLN A 127 -7.19 -13.74 -7.83
C GLN A 127 -5.81 -13.69 -7.17
N PHE A 128 -5.69 -13.98 -5.89
CA PHE A 128 -4.44 -13.88 -5.14
C PHE A 128 -3.33 -14.78 -5.69
N GLN A 129 -3.61 -16.05 -5.97
CA GLN A 129 -2.61 -17.00 -6.47
C GLN A 129 -1.96 -16.55 -7.78
N ALA A 130 -2.71 -15.87 -8.64
CA ALA A 130 -2.18 -15.32 -9.90
C ALA A 130 -1.39 -14.01 -9.72
N ASN A 131 -1.62 -13.31 -8.60
CA ASN A 131 -1.17 -11.93 -8.41
C ASN A 131 -0.13 -11.74 -7.30
N VAL A 132 -0.01 -12.64 -6.33
CA VAL A 132 0.90 -12.49 -5.19
C VAL A 132 1.91 -13.62 -5.20
N ASN A 133 3.15 -13.32 -5.56
CA ASN A 133 4.23 -14.29 -5.62
C ASN A 133 4.95 -14.43 -4.26
N SER A 134 4.24 -14.91 -3.25
CA SER A 134 4.76 -15.22 -1.92
C SER A 134 4.20 -16.57 -1.44
N GLY A 135 4.98 -17.34 -0.69
CA GLY A 135 4.54 -18.55 0.00
C GLY A 135 4.03 -18.26 1.42
N LYS A 136 3.44 -19.27 2.06
CA LYS A 136 2.98 -19.20 3.45
C LYS A 136 4.13 -18.81 4.39
N GLY A 137 3.97 -17.73 5.14
CA GLY A 137 4.98 -17.23 6.09
C GLY A 137 6.27 -16.73 5.44
N GLN A 138 6.33 -16.63 4.11
CA GLN A 138 7.52 -16.16 3.40
C GLN A 138 7.63 -14.64 3.50
N CYS A 139 8.27 -14.15 4.57
CA CYS A 139 8.55 -12.73 4.75
C CYS A 139 10.03 -12.42 4.51
N ILE A 140 10.38 -12.04 3.28
CA ILE A 140 11.74 -11.66 2.86
C ILE A 140 11.97 -10.16 3.12
N LYS A 141 12.96 -9.80 3.94
CA LYS A 141 13.30 -8.42 4.34
C LYS A 141 14.56 -7.90 3.66
#